data_AF-A0A821EWW7-F1
#
_entry.id   AF-A0A821EWW7-F1
#
_cell.length_a   1.000
_cell.length_b   1.000
_cell.length_c   1.000
_cell.angle_alpha   90.00
_cell.angle_beta   90.00
_cell.angle_gamma   90.00
#
_symmetry.space_group_name_H-M   'P 1'
#
loop_
_entity.id
_entity.type
_entity.pdbx_description
1 polymer ?
#
loop_
_entity_poly.entity_id
_entity_poly.type
_entity_poly.pdbx_seq_one_letter_code
_entity_poly.pdbx_strand_id
1 'polypeptide(L)'
;VHDAVRIISTFTDTTPIGIFRIDISTVYNEKEHAFERKWAQLINPDNIGSPCGHLLLSISVTQRGVPTKNVVAEGVHDDDEFKPSKTLIPAAMPRRLFPVQLKIIFFTATELPEMMTDFLASVSKKILQSDAWEPVDPYVELTYDTMTATTDTRNGTTPVWGEAIYLVGRFPPLVRTIKIALKDRAAVQKDRIISSFLIDLFLISESNPSAGFLPTFGPTWMFLYGSPREYTINTDQDSLSQGMGEAVCYKGRILMAIECHPVTAENTPSMNIQKETGIQFPEANIFPMKRTFVLFGCIYDVSMIDKSFGSSTISFELSIGPSGYLNAQQLASAIHNPVSSLTRAYPRISIDNNKDYFRLPIDLQKPILLTKYIFHDYIYRMTISNRLKHVSEYLYKQVREFESKINSKVSNEILIEEYRKIENYIHTLPCGCAEEIKDGDTLGSTPMVHPTLYELLNSSSPTIKMNQLDIKRHKKLLHNIQSIRTWISKEVDFDESKRYEIVKDLNKMARAFRQMATDAQPSLPDIFLWMICDSKRVAYARFQPEDLFFNLCRGEKGLNSGRVQTIFLKTPRSTDKPLSKSTNARVQIYLWLGIEEYEPLIFKQLPAGFDMPPLPLNPQMKFIRYNG
;
A
#
# COMPACT_ATOMS: atom_id res chain seq x y z
N VAL A 1 -3.69 12.03 -4.48
CA VAL A 1 -4.70 12.62 -5.40
C VAL A 1 -5.60 11.50 -5.86
N HIS A 2 -6.54 11.09 -5.01
CA HIS A 2 -7.45 9.95 -5.26
C HIS A 2 -8.90 10.36 -4.98
N ASP A 3 -9.24 11.62 -5.29
CA ASP A 3 -10.63 12.03 -5.33
C ASP A 3 -11.17 11.64 -6.70
N ALA A 4 -12.01 10.60 -6.72
CA ALA A 4 -12.91 10.36 -7.83
C ALA A 4 -13.92 11.51 -7.88
N VAL A 5 -13.55 12.65 -8.46
CA VAL A 5 -14.52 13.71 -8.75
C VAL A 5 -15.44 13.17 -9.84
N ARG A 6 -16.59 12.67 -9.40
CA ARG A 6 -17.70 12.28 -10.27
C ARG A 6 -18.34 13.58 -10.77
N ILE A 7 -18.05 13.97 -12.01
CA ILE A 7 -18.87 14.97 -12.70
C ILE A 7 -20.11 14.22 -13.22
N ILE A 8 -21.19 14.28 -12.46
CA ILE A 8 -22.53 13.90 -12.95
C ILE A 8 -23.26 15.21 -13.19
N SER A 9 -23.33 15.67 -14.44
CA SER A 9 -24.32 16.65 -14.82
C SER A 9 -25.63 15.90 -15.08
N THR A 10 -26.56 15.92 -14.14
CA THR A 10 -27.94 15.52 -14.39
C THR A 10 -28.84 16.71 -14.13
N PHE A 11 -29.05 17.51 -15.18
CA PHE A 11 -30.13 18.47 -15.29
C PHE A 11 -31.07 17.96 -16.39
N THR A 12 -31.85 16.90 -16.15
CA THR A 12 -33.13 16.54 -16.82
C THR A 12 -33.63 15.15 -16.40
N ASP A 13 -34.96 14.98 -16.30
CA ASP A 13 -35.69 13.71 -16.04
C ASP A 13 -35.66 12.70 -17.21
N THR A 14 -34.60 12.68 -18.02
CA THR A 14 -34.53 11.89 -19.27
C THR A 14 -33.63 10.68 -19.14
N THR A 15 -34.09 9.52 -19.59
CA THR A 15 -33.29 8.28 -19.70
C THR A 15 -32.05 8.51 -20.57
N PRO A 16 -30.84 8.13 -20.13
CA PRO A 16 -29.62 8.35 -20.88
C PRO A 16 -29.57 7.49 -22.15
N ILE A 17 -29.20 8.10 -23.28
CA ILE A 17 -29.00 7.40 -24.57
C ILE A 17 -27.83 6.40 -24.49
N GLY A 18 -26.83 6.72 -23.67
CA GLY A 18 -25.68 5.87 -23.41
C GLY A 18 -24.71 6.56 -22.45
N ILE A 19 -23.92 5.77 -21.73
CA ILE A 19 -22.98 6.27 -20.73
C ILE A 19 -21.58 5.73 -20.99
N PHE A 20 -20.55 6.55 -20.80
CA PHE A 20 -19.18 6.10 -20.60
C PHE A 20 -18.63 6.72 -19.32
N ARG A 21 -17.65 6.07 -18.68
CA ARG A 21 -16.98 6.56 -17.48
C ARG A 21 -15.49 6.37 -17.61
N ILE A 22 -14.74 7.30 -17.02
CA ILE A 22 -13.28 7.30 -17.01
C ILE A 22 -12.79 7.89 -15.69
N ASP A 23 -11.76 7.29 -15.10
CA ASP A 23 -11.13 7.85 -13.92
C ASP A 23 -10.32 9.10 -14.29
N ILE A 24 -10.36 10.13 -13.46
CA ILE A 24 -9.53 11.34 -13.62
C ILE A 24 -8.05 10.97 -13.65
N SER A 25 -7.63 9.98 -12.85
CA SER A 25 -6.26 9.47 -12.87
C SER A 25 -5.87 8.87 -14.22
N THR A 26 -6.82 8.25 -14.94
CA THR A 26 -6.57 7.71 -16.27
C THR A 26 -6.22 8.84 -17.23
N VAL A 27 -6.99 9.93 -17.23
CA VAL A 27 -6.69 11.12 -18.06
C VAL A 27 -5.40 11.81 -17.61
N TYR A 28 -5.20 11.96 -16.31
CA TYR A 28 -4.00 12.59 -15.75
C TYR A 28 -2.72 11.82 -16.08
N ASN A 29 -2.78 10.49 -16.24
CA ASN A 29 -1.59 9.71 -16.57
C ASN A 29 -1.26 9.70 -18.07
N GLU A 30 -2.12 10.26 -18.93
CA GLU A 30 -1.84 10.41 -20.34
C GLU A 30 -0.77 11.47 -20.64
N LYS A 31 -0.21 11.40 -21.85
CA LYS A 31 0.67 12.44 -22.36
C LYS A 31 -0.07 13.78 -22.31
N GLU A 32 0.59 14.81 -21.76
CA GLU A 32 0.02 16.15 -21.61
C GLU A 32 -1.27 16.20 -20.75
N HIS A 33 -1.52 15.15 -19.95
CA HIS A 33 -2.72 15.03 -19.10
C HIS A 33 -4.03 15.14 -19.91
N ALA A 34 -4.03 14.67 -21.16
CA ALA A 34 -5.14 14.86 -22.08
C ALA A 34 -5.37 13.69 -23.06
N PHE A 35 -6.64 13.48 -23.42
CA PHE A 35 -7.07 12.77 -24.60
C PHE A 35 -7.59 13.77 -25.64
N GLU A 36 -7.07 13.72 -26.86
CA GLU A 36 -7.49 14.60 -27.96
C GLU A 36 -8.24 13.80 -29.03
N ARG A 37 -9.47 14.22 -29.34
CA ARG A 37 -10.33 13.67 -30.41
C ARG A 37 -10.37 12.14 -30.43
N LYS A 38 -10.75 11.55 -29.30
CA LYS A 38 -10.91 10.10 -29.11
C LYS A 38 -12.37 9.70 -29.08
N TRP A 39 -12.65 8.54 -29.66
CA TRP A 39 -13.99 7.94 -29.67
C TRP A 39 -14.23 7.16 -28.37
N ALA A 40 -15.05 7.69 -27.48
CA ALA A 40 -15.56 6.97 -26.32
C ALA A 40 -16.72 6.06 -26.74
N GLN A 41 -16.64 4.78 -26.37
CA GLN A 41 -17.70 3.82 -26.61
C GLN A 41 -18.78 3.97 -25.52
N LEU A 42 -20.03 4.21 -25.92
CA LEU A 42 -21.16 4.36 -25.00
C LEU A 42 -21.81 3.01 -24.72
N ILE A 43 -22.18 2.81 -23.46
CA ILE A 43 -22.79 1.58 -22.97
C ILE A 43 -24.21 1.89 -22.49
N ASN A 44 -25.15 1.02 -22.84
CA ASN A 44 -26.48 1.07 -22.23
C ASN A 44 -26.38 0.44 -20.83
N PRO A 45 -26.72 1.17 -19.74
CA PRO A 45 -26.69 0.63 -18.38
C PRO A 45 -27.49 -0.67 -18.22
N ASP A 46 -28.56 -0.82 -19.01
CA ASP A 46 -29.45 -1.98 -18.98
C ASP A 46 -28.96 -3.13 -19.87
N ASN A 47 -27.99 -2.89 -20.77
CA ASN A 47 -27.42 -3.91 -21.66
C ASN A 47 -25.96 -3.59 -22.02
N ILE A 48 -25.02 -4.18 -21.29
CA ILE A 48 -23.57 -3.93 -21.43
C ILE A 48 -22.94 -4.73 -22.58
N GLY A 49 -23.64 -5.75 -23.11
CA GLY A 49 -23.10 -6.70 -24.08
C GLY A 49 -22.72 -6.08 -25.42
N SER A 50 -23.33 -4.95 -25.80
CA SER A 50 -23.04 -4.26 -27.06
C SER A 50 -23.03 -2.74 -26.90
N PRO A 51 -22.13 -2.01 -27.59
CA PRO A 51 -22.18 -0.56 -27.64
C PRO A 51 -23.53 -0.04 -28.13
N CYS A 52 -24.05 0.99 -27.46
CA CYS A 52 -25.25 1.71 -27.90
C CYS A 52 -24.93 2.96 -28.73
N GLY A 53 -23.66 3.36 -28.80
CA GLY A 53 -23.19 4.50 -29.59
C GLY A 53 -21.72 4.81 -29.37
N HIS A 54 -21.23 5.85 -30.04
CA HIS A 54 -19.87 6.38 -29.87
C HIS A 54 -19.92 7.90 -29.74
N LEU A 55 -19.09 8.46 -28.86
CA LEU A 55 -18.95 9.89 -28.62
C LEU A 55 -17.52 10.33 -28.94
N LEU A 56 -17.35 11.23 -29.91
CA LEU A 56 -16.06 11.86 -30.16
C LEU A 56 -15.84 12.97 -29.13
N LEU A 57 -14.72 12.91 -28.41
CA LEU A 57 -14.44 13.87 -27.35
C LEU A 57 -12.95 14.18 -27.19
N SER A 58 -12.70 15.28 -26.48
CA SER A 58 -11.41 15.67 -25.96
C SER A 58 -11.56 15.95 -24.47
N ILE A 59 -10.68 15.40 -23.64
CA ILE A 59 -10.70 15.60 -22.18
C ILE A 59 -9.28 15.93 -21.72
N SER A 60 -9.10 17.00 -20.95
CA SER A 60 -7.84 17.33 -20.30
C SER A 60 -8.05 17.55 -18.80
N VAL A 61 -7.03 17.22 -18.01
CA VAL A 61 -7.00 17.45 -16.56
C VAL A 61 -5.84 18.37 -16.24
N THR A 62 -6.11 19.49 -15.56
CA THR A 62 -5.09 20.47 -15.22
C THR A 62 -5.03 20.76 -13.73
N GLN A 63 -3.82 20.94 -13.23
CA GLN A 63 -3.59 21.35 -11.86
C GLN A 63 -3.87 22.85 -11.70
N ARG A 64 -4.44 23.23 -10.56
CA ARG A 64 -4.72 24.63 -10.22
C ARG A 64 -3.45 25.49 -10.36
N GLY A 65 -3.54 26.55 -11.16
CA GLY A 65 -2.44 27.50 -11.37
C GLY A 65 -1.49 27.15 -12.52
N VAL A 66 -1.68 26.01 -13.20
CA VAL A 66 -0.92 25.66 -14.41
C VAL A 66 -1.75 26.07 -15.64
N PRO A 67 -1.19 26.85 -16.59
CA PRO A 67 -1.91 27.22 -17.81
C PRO A 67 -2.25 25.97 -18.63
N THR A 68 -3.50 25.84 -19.03
CA THR A 68 -4.02 24.76 -19.86
C THR A 68 -3.50 24.88 -21.29
N LYS A 69 -3.02 23.79 -21.89
CA LYS A 69 -3.06 23.68 -23.35
C LYS A 69 -4.54 23.62 -23.72
N ASN A 70 -5.05 24.65 -24.39
CA ASN A 70 -6.43 24.63 -24.87
C ASN A 70 -6.54 23.47 -25.85
N VAL A 71 -7.26 22.40 -25.48
CA VAL A 71 -7.65 21.40 -26.47
C VAL A 71 -8.69 22.09 -27.33
N VAL A 72 -8.25 22.62 -28.47
CA VAL A 72 -9.13 23.34 -29.39
C VAL A 72 -10.19 22.36 -29.85
N ALA A 73 -11.46 22.70 -29.60
CA ALA A 73 -12.58 22.02 -30.23
C ALA A 73 -12.56 22.41 -31.71
N GLU A 74 -11.78 21.69 -32.52
CA GLU A 74 -12.01 21.67 -33.95
C GLU A 74 -13.47 21.24 -34.17
N GLY A 75 -14.21 21.97 -35.01
CA GLY A 75 -15.60 21.66 -35.34
C GLY A 75 -15.75 20.22 -35.84
N VAL A 76 -16.97 19.68 -35.76
CA VAL A 76 -17.28 18.37 -36.34
C VAL A 76 -17.12 18.50 -37.86
N HIS A 77 -16.26 17.67 -38.45
CA HIS A 77 -16.08 17.58 -39.88
C HIS A 77 -16.98 16.48 -40.44
N ASP A 78 -17.43 16.60 -41.69
CA ASP A 78 -18.25 15.56 -42.34
C ASP A 78 -17.51 14.19 -42.42
N ASP A 79 -16.18 14.18 -42.30
CA ASP A 79 -15.32 12.99 -42.28
C ASP A 79 -15.11 12.37 -40.87
N ASP A 80 -15.78 12.88 -39.83
CA ASP A 80 -15.72 12.38 -38.45
C ASP A 80 -16.59 11.11 -38.26
N GLU A 81 -16.33 10.09 -39.07
CA GLU A 81 -16.86 8.74 -38.85
C GLU A 81 -16.08 8.01 -37.73
N PHE A 82 -16.75 7.07 -37.05
CA PHE A 82 -16.12 6.24 -36.02
C PHE A 82 -14.90 5.49 -36.57
N LYS A 83 -13.74 5.72 -35.96
CA LYS A 83 -12.47 5.06 -36.33
C LYS A 83 -11.97 4.22 -35.16
N PRO A 84 -11.96 2.87 -35.26
CA PRO A 84 -11.47 2.00 -34.19
C PRO A 84 -10.06 2.33 -33.70
N SER A 85 -9.20 2.81 -34.61
CA SER A 85 -7.82 3.24 -34.31
C SER A 85 -7.73 4.49 -33.42
N LYS A 86 -8.82 5.27 -33.30
CA LYS A 86 -8.94 6.46 -32.44
C LYS A 86 -9.84 6.23 -31.22
N THR A 87 -10.16 4.97 -30.89
CA THR A 87 -10.93 4.65 -29.68
C THR A 87 -10.23 5.17 -28.43
N LEU A 88 -11.03 5.68 -27.47
CA LEU A 88 -10.57 6.11 -26.15
C LEU A 88 -10.10 4.88 -25.38
N ILE A 89 -8.78 4.68 -25.39
CA ILE A 89 -8.09 3.59 -24.72
C ILE A 89 -6.89 4.21 -24.01
N PRO A 90 -6.62 3.86 -22.73
CA PRO A 90 -5.45 4.35 -22.02
C PRO A 90 -4.15 3.98 -22.76
N ALA A 91 -3.14 4.85 -22.71
CA ALA A 91 -1.84 4.58 -23.30
C ALA A 91 -1.26 3.25 -22.78
N ALA A 92 -0.52 2.56 -23.65
CA ALA A 92 0.08 1.24 -23.39
C ALA A 92 -0.89 0.04 -23.26
N MET A 93 -2.17 0.19 -23.63
CA MET A 93 -3.12 -0.94 -23.70
C MET A 93 -3.35 -1.46 -25.14
N PRO A 94 -3.86 -2.70 -25.35
CA PRO A 94 -4.23 -3.20 -26.68
C PRO A 94 -5.22 -2.25 -27.35
N ARG A 95 -5.08 -2.06 -28.66
CA ARG A 95 -5.91 -1.11 -29.45
C ARG A 95 -7.38 -1.54 -29.61
N ARG A 96 -7.81 -2.65 -29.00
CA ARG A 96 -9.18 -3.16 -29.12
C ARG A 96 -9.78 -3.43 -27.74
N LEU A 97 -10.92 -2.81 -27.47
CA LEU A 97 -11.78 -3.12 -26.33
C LEU A 97 -12.53 -4.42 -26.61
N PHE A 98 -12.50 -5.35 -25.65
CA PHE A 98 -13.29 -6.58 -25.70
C PHE A 98 -13.96 -6.84 -24.35
N PRO A 99 -15.14 -7.49 -24.34
CA PRO A 99 -15.84 -7.78 -23.09
C PRO A 99 -15.11 -8.84 -22.28
N VAL A 100 -15.11 -8.65 -20.96
CA VAL A 100 -14.52 -9.59 -19.99
C VAL A 100 -15.48 -9.80 -18.82
N GLN A 101 -15.40 -10.98 -18.21
CA GLN A 101 -16.09 -11.30 -16.98
C GLN A 101 -15.07 -11.35 -15.84
N LEU A 102 -15.26 -10.49 -14.85
CA LEU A 102 -14.49 -10.45 -13.62
C LEU A 102 -15.20 -11.30 -12.57
N LYS A 103 -14.53 -12.32 -12.05
CA LYS A 103 -14.99 -13.14 -10.93
C LYS A 103 -14.21 -12.72 -9.68
N ILE A 104 -14.88 -12.08 -8.74
CA ILE A 104 -14.30 -11.64 -7.45
C ILE A 104 -14.76 -12.62 -6.38
N ILE A 105 -13.82 -13.32 -5.76
CA ILE A 105 -14.09 -14.39 -4.80
C ILE A 105 -13.76 -13.89 -3.39
N PHE A 106 -14.72 -14.00 -2.47
CA PHE A 106 -14.56 -13.72 -1.06
C PHE A 106 -14.65 -15.03 -0.26
N PHE A 107 -13.53 -15.47 0.30
CA PHE A 107 -13.46 -16.74 1.02
C PHE A 107 -13.88 -16.55 2.48
N THR A 108 -13.11 -15.79 3.24
CA THR A 108 -13.30 -15.59 4.68
C THR A 108 -12.60 -14.33 5.15
N ALA A 109 -13.02 -13.78 6.29
CA ALA A 109 -12.23 -12.81 7.03
C ALA A 109 -11.91 -13.35 8.44
N THR A 110 -10.88 -12.78 9.06
CA THR A 110 -10.48 -13.15 10.42
C THR A 110 -9.88 -11.95 11.13
N GLU A 111 -9.78 -12.03 12.46
CA GLU A 111 -9.28 -10.95 13.33
C GLU A 111 -10.12 -9.66 13.24
N LEU A 112 -11.40 -9.77 12.85
CA LEU A 112 -12.32 -8.65 12.85
C LEU A 112 -12.55 -8.15 14.29
N PRO A 113 -12.74 -6.83 14.49
CA PRO A 113 -13.05 -6.31 15.81
C PRO A 113 -14.42 -6.81 16.29
N GLU A 114 -14.55 -7.06 17.59
CA GLU A 114 -15.86 -7.03 18.26
C GLU A 114 -16.34 -5.57 18.33
N MET A 115 -17.65 -5.35 18.31
CA MET A 115 -18.22 -4.01 18.23
C MET A 115 -19.18 -3.77 19.40
N MET A 116 -19.18 -2.56 19.95
CA MET A 116 -20.26 -2.04 20.79
C MET A 116 -21.21 -1.30 19.86
N THR A 117 -22.50 -1.59 19.94
CA THR A 117 -23.53 -0.81 19.26
C THR A 117 -23.72 0.55 19.94
N ASP A 118 -23.92 1.61 19.14
CA ASP A 118 -24.18 2.98 19.63
C ASP A 118 -25.44 3.03 20.54
N PHE A 119 -26.38 2.11 20.31
CA PHE A 119 -27.58 1.95 21.13
C PHE A 119 -27.24 1.46 22.56
N LEU A 120 -26.39 0.43 22.69
CA LEU A 120 -25.99 -0.09 24.00
C LEU A 120 -25.03 0.86 24.73
N ALA A 121 -24.15 1.58 24.06
CA ALA A 121 -23.25 2.53 24.72
C ALA A 121 -24.00 3.62 25.54
N SER A 122 -25.22 3.99 25.15
CA SER A 122 -26.05 4.97 25.85
C SER A 122 -27.02 4.34 26.87
N VAL A 123 -27.52 3.13 26.60
CA VAL A 123 -28.51 2.43 27.44
C VAL A 123 -27.86 1.47 28.44
N SER A 124 -26.89 0.64 28.02
CA SER A 124 -26.20 -0.32 28.89
C SER A 124 -25.36 0.38 29.96
N LYS A 125 -24.74 1.51 29.60
CA LYS A 125 -23.96 2.33 30.54
C LYS A 125 -24.81 3.00 31.62
N LYS A 126 -26.10 3.26 31.34
CA LYS A 126 -27.04 3.85 32.30
C LYS A 126 -27.85 2.82 33.10
N ILE A 127 -28.14 1.65 32.54
CA ILE A 127 -29.12 0.71 33.11
C ILE A 127 -28.48 -0.63 33.51
N LEU A 128 -27.52 -1.15 32.75
CA LEU A 128 -27.07 -2.53 32.87
C LEU A 128 -25.66 -2.69 33.49
N GLN A 129 -24.91 -1.59 33.64
CA GLN A 129 -23.49 -1.61 34.07
C GLN A 129 -22.68 -2.70 33.35
N SER A 130 -23.01 -3.01 32.09
CA SER A 130 -22.36 -4.05 31.30
C SER A 130 -21.78 -3.46 30.01
N ASP A 131 -20.49 -3.69 29.83
CA ASP A 131 -19.75 -3.48 28.58
C ASP A 131 -19.89 -4.74 27.71
N ALA A 132 -21.13 -5.12 27.37
CA ALA A 132 -21.37 -6.29 26.53
C ALA A 132 -21.00 -5.96 25.08
N TRP A 133 -19.88 -6.51 24.61
CA TRP A 133 -19.47 -6.49 23.21
C TRP A 133 -20.39 -7.42 22.41
N GLU A 134 -20.92 -6.94 21.29
CA GLU A 134 -21.72 -7.75 20.38
C GLU A 134 -20.84 -8.29 19.24
N PRO A 135 -21.08 -9.54 18.80
CA PRO A 135 -20.43 -10.06 17.60
C PRO A 135 -20.87 -9.23 16.40
N VAL A 136 -19.91 -8.91 15.52
CA VAL A 136 -20.19 -8.24 14.25
C VAL A 136 -21.05 -9.11 13.34
N ASP A 137 -21.83 -8.48 12.48
CA ASP A 137 -22.59 -9.10 11.39
C ASP A 137 -21.98 -8.70 10.03
N PRO A 138 -20.78 -9.20 9.69
CA PRO A 138 -20.03 -8.75 8.53
C PRO A 138 -20.62 -9.21 7.18
N TYR A 139 -20.58 -8.30 6.21
CA TYR A 139 -20.74 -8.59 4.78
C TYR A 139 -19.80 -7.70 3.95
N VAL A 140 -19.51 -8.12 2.73
CA VAL A 140 -18.63 -7.38 1.81
C VAL A 140 -19.48 -6.72 0.73
N GLU A 141 -19.28 -5.43 0.53
CA GLU A 141 -19.79 -4.67 -0.61
C GLU A 141 -18.68 -4.45 -1.63
N LEU A 142 -18.92 -4.92 -2.84
CA LEU A 142 -18.10 -4.72 -4.02
C LEU A 142 -18.71 -3.59 -4.85
N THR A 143 -17.90 -2.59 -5.21
CA THR A 143 -18.30 -1.55 -6.15
C THR A 143 -17.29 -1.45 -7.28
N TYR A 144 -17.76 -1.56 -8.52
CA TYR A 144 -16.96 -1.38 -9.72
C TYR A 144 -17.79 -0.63 -10.76
N ASP A 145 -17.27 0.47 -11.29
CA ASP A 145 -18.03 1.40 -12.13
C ASP A 145 -19.34 1.87 -11.45
N THR A 146 -20.50 1.44 -11.96
CA THR A 146 -21.84 1.67 -11.39
C THR A 146 -22.43 0.46 -10.69
N MET A 147 -21.74 -0.67 -10.77
CA MET A 147 -22.22 -1.95 -10.30
C MET A 147 -21.86 -2.07 -8.83
N THR A 148 -22.87 -2.32 -8.01
CA THR A 148 -22.70 -2.64 -6.60
C THR A 148 -23.30 -4.01 -6.33
N ALA A 149 -22.55 -4.85 -5.63
CA ALA A 149 -22.95 -6.20 -5.28
C ALA A 149 -22.48 -6.51 -3.86
N THR A 150 -23.19 -7.40 -3.15
CA THR A 150 -22.85 -7.76 -1.79
C THR A 150 -22.79 -9.28 -1.61
N THR A 151 -21.92 -9.72 -0.72
CA THR A 151 -21.99 -11.08 -0.17
C THR A 151 -23.17 -11.21 0.79
N ASP A 152 -23.47 -12.42 1.23
CA ASP A 152 -24.38 -12.64 2.35
C ASP A 152 -23.78 -12.09 3.65
N THR A 153 -24.66 -11.73 4.58
CA THR A 153 -24.28 -11.36 5.93
C THR A 153 -23.97 -12.62 6.73
N ARG A 154 -22.83 -12.61 7.43
CA ARG A 154 -22.40 -13.67 8.35
C ARG A 154 -22.30 -13.09 9.75
N ASN A 155 -22.21 -13.93 10.77
CA ASN A 155 -22.05 -13.51 12.16
C ASN A 155 -20.64 -13.85 12.66
N GLY A 156 -20.10 -13.01 13.53
CA GLY A 156 -18.87 -13.23 14.27
C GLY A 156 -17.63 -12.65 13.61
N THR A 157 -16.51 -12.72 14.33
CA THR A 157 -15.24 -12.07 13.96
C THR A 157 -14.41 -12.85 12.93
N THR A 158 -14.89 -14.04 12.54
CA THR A 158 -14.27 -14.92 11.54
C THR A 158 -15.29 -15.43 10.52
N PRO A 159 -15.94 -14.54 9.75
CA PRO A 159 -16.98 -14.94 8.81
C PRO A 159 -16.41 -15.78 7.67
N VAL A 160 -17.22 -16.73 7.21
CA VAL A 160 -16.93 -17.62 6.08
C VAL A 160 -18.03 -17.40 5.04
N TRP A 161 -17.65 -16.88 3.87
CA TRP A 161 -18.58 -16.66 2.76
C TRP A 161 -18.48 -17.81 1.76
N GLY A 162 -17.30 -18.03 1.17
CA GLY A 162 -17.16 -18.95 0.05
C GLY A 162 -18.06 -18.54 -1.11
N GLU A 163 -18.05 -17.23 -1.43
CA GLU A 163 -18.95 -16.62 -2.42
C GLU A 163 -18.14 -15.94 -3.52
N ALA A 164 -18.62 -16.01 -4.75
CA ALA A 164 -18.07 -15.28 -5.89
C ALA A 164 -19.11 -14.32 -6.46
N ILE A 165 -18.66 -13.12 -6.81
CA ILE A 165 -19.44 -12.13 -7.52
C ILE A 165 -18.85 -11.97 -8.92
N TYR A 166 -19.68 -12.17 -9.93
CA TYR A 166 -19.33 -12.01 -11.33
C TYR A 166 -19.82 -10.64 -11.82
N LEU A 167 -18.92 -9.88 -12.45
CA LEU A 167 -19.20 -8.60 -13.06
C LEU A 167 -18.80 -8.63 -14.53
N VAL A 168 -19.65 -8.09 -15.40
CA VAL A 168 -19.32 -7.90 -16.81
C VAL A 168 -18.68 -6.52 -17.00
N GLY A 169 -17.52 -6.50 -17.65
CA GLY A 169 -16.82 -5.26 -17.97
C GLY A 169 -16.18 -5.31 -19.35
N ARG A 170 -15.33 -4.32 -19.63
CA ARG A 170 -14.50 -4.27 -20.84
C ARG A 170 -13.04 -4.19 -20.45
N PHE A 171 -12.18 -4.82 -21.24
CA PHE A 171 -10.74 -4.71 -21.12
C PHE A 171 -10.15 -4.13 -22.41
N PRO A 172 -9.21 -3.18 -22.33
CA PRO A 172 -8.71 -2.49 -21.13
C PRO A 172 -9.78 -1.66 -20.39
N PRO A 173 -9.80 -1.62 -19.05
CA PRO A 173 -10.82 -0.90 -18.31
C PRO A 173 -10.53 0.61 -18.27
N LEU A 174 -11.55 1.43 -18.49
CA LEU A 174 -11.46 2.90 -18.34
C LEU A 174 -11.57 3.34 -16.87
N VAL A 175 -12.30 2.55 -16.08
CA VAL A 175 -12.36 2.63 -14.61
C VAL A 175 -11.36 1.62 -14.06
N ARG A 176 -10.31 2.13 -13.44
CA ARG A 176 -9.12 1.38 -13.08
C ARG A 176 -9.22 0.71 -11.72
N THR A 177 -10.20 1.09 -10.90
CA THR A 177 -10.28 0.66 -9.50
C THR A 177 -11.56 -0.10 -9.18
N ILE A 178 -11.42 -1.18 -8.43
CA ILE A 178 -12.51 -1.89 -7.76
C ILE A 178 -12.48 -1.47 -6.29
N LYS A 179 -13.59 -0.98 -5.75
CA LYS A 179 -13.73 -0.71 -4.31
C LYS A 179 -14.32 -1.91 -3.60
N ILE A 180 -13.68 -2.30 -2.50
CA ILE A 180 -14.14 -3.36 -1.60
C ILE A 180 -14.34 -2.73 -0.23
N ALA A 181 -15.54 -2.86 0.33
CA ALA A 181 -15.89 -2.36 1.64
C ALA A 181 -16.42 -3.50 2.51
N LEU A 182 -15.76 -3.79 3.63
CA LEU A 182 -16.29 -4.67 4.66
C LEU A 182 -17.19 -3.84 5.57
N LYS A 183 -18.43 -4.29 5.74
CA LYS A 183 -19.47 -3.59 6.50
C LYS A 183 -20.04 -4.49 7.58
N ASP A 184 -20.51 -3.86 8.63
CA ASP A 184 -21.26 -4.45 9.73
C ASP A 184 -22.74 -4.13 9.56
N ARG A 185 -23.59 -5.16 9.47
CA ARG A 185 -25.03 -5.01 9.26
C ARG A 185 -25.65 -4.47 10.55
N ALA A 186 -26.37 -3.36 10.45
CA ALA A 186 -27.15 -2.84 11.57
C ALA A 186 -28.64 -3.14 11.39
N ALA A 187 -29.33 -3.57 12.45
CA ALA A 187 -30.76 -3.90 12.40
C ALA A 187 -31.66 -2.67 12.18
N VAL A 188 -31.29 -1.52 12.74
CA VAL A 188 -32.12 -0.29 12.75
C VAL A 188 -31.38 0.92 12.18
N GLN A 189 -30.05 0.96 12.27
CA GLN A 189 -29.23 2.08 11.79
C GLN A 189 -28.65 1.84 10.40
N LYS A 190 -27.96 2.85 9.86
CA LYS A 190 -27.15 2.67 8.65
C LYS A 190 -25.98 1.73 8.96
N ASP A 191 -25.71 0.81 8.05
CA ASP A 191 -24.56 -0.09 8.19
C ASP A 191 -23.26 0.67 8.37
N ARG A 192 -22.45 0.15 9.28
CA ARG A 192 -21.15 0.72 9.59
C ARG A 192 -20.08 0.12 8.70
N ILE A 193 -19.21 0.96 8.15
CA ILE A 193 -18.07 0.49 7.35
C ILE A 193 -16.92 0.18 8.31
N ILE A 194 -16.52 -1.09 8.37
CA ILE A 194 -15.38 -1.55 9.15
C ILE A 194 -14.06 -1.11 8.48
N SER A 195 -13.98 -1.31 7.17
CA SER A 195 -12.80 -1.01 6.36
C SER A 195 -13.20 -0.91 4.89
N SER A 196 -12.49 -0.11 4.11
CA SER A 196 -12.56 -0.16 2.66
C SER A 196 -11.20 0.06 2.01
N PHE A 197 -10.99 -0.57 0.88
CA PHE A 197 -9.77 -0.45 0.09
C PHE A 197 -10.07 -0.55 -1.41
N LEU A 198 -9.12 -0.10 -2.22
CA LEU A 198 -9.21 -0.13 -3.68
C LEU A 198 -8.22 -1.15 -4.23
N ILE A 199 -8.65 -1.93 -5.22
CA ILE A 199 -7.77 -2.76 -6.04
C ILE A 199 -7.61 -2.07 -7.40
N ASP A 200 -6.36 -1.77 -7.75
CA ASP A 200 -5.98 -1.18 -9.02
C ASP A 200 -5.81 -2.28 -10.08
N LEU A 201 -6.72 -2.32 -11.05
CA LEU A 201 -6.73 -3.31 -12.13
C LEU A 201 -5.43 -3.32 -12.93
N PHE A 202 -4.72 -2.19 -13.05
CA PHE A 202 -3.48 -2.12 -13.82
C PHE A 202 -2.28 -2.71 -13.08
N LEU A 203 -2.33 -2.77 -11.74
CA LEU A 203 -1.31 -3.47 -10.96
C LEU A 203 -1.46 -4.99 -11.05
N ILE A 204 -2.64 -5.47 -11.44
CA ILE A 204 -3.01 -6.88 -11.48
C ILE A 204 -3.25 -7.41 -12.91
N SER A 205 -2.89 -6.63 -13.93
CA SER A 205 -2.96 -7.01 -15.35
C SER A 205 -1.69 -6.59 -16.11
N GLU A 206 -1.49 -7.18 -17.30
CA GLU A 206 -0.52 -6.71 -18.29
C GLU A 206 -1.18 -6.64 -19.66
N SER A 207 -0.84 -5.59 -20.37
CA SER A 207 -1.56 -5.11 -21.53
C SER A 207 -0.72 -5.27 -22.81
N ASN A 208 0.54 -5.65 -22.65
CA ASN A 208 1.43 -6.04 -23.74
C ASN A 208 0.80 -7.17 -24.59
N PRO A 209 0.66 -7.01 -25.91
CA PRO A 209 0.06 -8.04 -26.78
C PRO A 209 0.77 -9.40 -26.79
N SER A 210 2.08 -9.44 -26.51
CA SER A 210 2.89 -10.67 -26.59
C SER A 210 3.06 -11.39 -25.24
N ALA A 211 2.85 -10.69 -24.12
CA ALA A 211 3.06 -11.20 -22.76
C ALA A 211 1.97 -10.78 -21.76
N GLY A 212 0.87 -10.24 -22.27
CA GLY A 212 -0.23 -9.67 -21.51
C GLY A 212 -1.00 -10.73 -20.73
N PHE A 213 -1.62 -10.29 -19.65
CA PHE A 213 -2.53 -11.10 -18.87
C PHE A 213 -3.68 -10.26 -18.36
N LEU A 214 -4.87 -10.84 -18.39
CA LEU A 214 -6.07 -10.22 -17.82
C LEU A 214 -5.95 -10.09 -16.29
N PRO A 215 -6.71 -9.18 -15.66
CA PRO A 215 -6.75 -9.02 -14.22
C PRO A 215 -6.76 -10.36 -13.48
N THR A 216 -5.75 -10.58 -12.64
CA THR A 216 -5.56 -11.81 -11.86
C THR A 216 -5.07 -11.43 -10.48
N PHE A 217 -5.66 -11.95 -9.42
CA PHE A 217 -5.30 -11.59 -8.04
C PHE A 217 -5.51 -12.76 -7.09
N GLY A 218 -4.59 -12.96 -6.16
CA GLY A 218 -4.76 -13.97 -5.12
C GLY A 218 -4.81 -15.43 -5.62
N PRO A 219 -5.33 -16.36 -4.80
CA PRO A 219 -5.82 -16.13 -3.44
C PRO A 219 -4.76 -15.53 -2.52
N THR A 220 -5.09 -14.45 -1.81
CA THR A 220 -4.17 -13.80 -0.87
C THR A 220 -4.93 -13.03 0.20
N TRP A 221 -4.26 -12.78 1.33
CA TRP A 221 -4.83 -12.02 2.44
C TRP A 221 -4.64 -10.52 2.19
N MET A 222 -5.74 -9.78 2.21
CA MET A 222 -5.75 -8.32 2.26
C MET A 222 -5.95 -7.85 3.69
N PHE A 223 -5.12 -6.91 4.13
CA PHE A 223 -5.23 -6.33 5.47
C PHE A 223 -6.23 -5.17 5.47
N LEU A 224 -7.11 -5.19 6.46
CA LEU A 224 -8.21 -4.24 6.61
C LEU A 224 -7.78 -3.13 7.57
N TYR A 225 -8.06 -1.89 7.19
CA TYR A 225 -7.76 -0.73 8.00
C TYR A 225 -8.95 0.22 8.06
N GLY A 226 -9.11 0.86 9.21
CA GLY A 226 -10.14 1.87 9.38
C GLY A 226 -9.79 2.86 10.48
N SER A 227 -10.82 3.46 11.03
CA SER A 227 -10.76 4.43 12.12
C SER A 227 -10.26 3.80 13.43
N PRO A 228 -9.74 4.57 14.39
CA PRO A 228 -9.40 4.08 15.73
C PRO A 228 -10.55 3.26 16.37
N ARG A 229 -10.22 2.30 17.25
CA ARG A 229 -11.24 1.56 18.02
C ARG A 229 -11.81 2.34 19.21
N GLU A 230 -11.22 3.49 19.54
CA GLU A 230 -11.66 4.32 20.65
C GLU A 230 -12.95 5.04 20.26
N TYR A 231 -14.05 4.68 20.91
CA TYR A 231 -15.35 5.32 20.73
C TYR A 231 -15.26 6.78 21.19
N THR A 232 -15.12 7.68 20.23
CA THR A 232 -15.47 9.08 20.42
C THR A 232 -16.82 9.29 19.75
N ILE A 233 -17.74 9.96 20.43
CA ILE A 233 -19.14 10.21 20.01
C ILE A 233 -19.21 11.02 18.68
N ASN A 234 -18.06 11.43 18.12
CA ASN A 234 -17.98 12.14 16.85
C ASN A 234 -18.00 11.17 15.66
N THR A 235 -19.11 11.23 14.92
CA THR A 235 -19.38 10.60 13.61
C THR A 235 -18.31 10.84 12.54
N ASP A 236 -17.44 11.84 12.73
CA ASP A 236 -16.41 12.24 11.77
C ASP A 236 -15.29 11.21 11.59
N GLN A 237 -15.20 10.18 12.43
CA GLN A 237 -14.16 9.16 12.30
C GLN A 237 -14.48 8.08 11.26
N ASP A 238 -15.75 7.80 10.92
CA ASP A 238 -16.10 6.73 9.96
C ASP A 238 -15.64 7.00 8.52
N SER A 239 -15.33 8.25 8.22
CA SER A 239 -14.75 8.69 6.95
C SER A 239 -13.41 8.01 6.64
N LEU A 240 -12.57 7.72 7.65
CA LEU A 240 -11.32 6.98 7.48
C LEU A 240 -11.57 5.53 7.02
N SER A 241 -12.56 4.86 7.62
CA SER A 241 -12.98 3.52 7.17
C SER A 241 -13.58 3.53 5.75
N GLN A 242 -14.11 4.67 5.30
CA GLN A 242 -14.61 4.87 3.93
C GLN A 242 -13.53 5.14 2.88
N GLY A 243 -12.27 5.31 3.33
CA GLY A 243 -11.13 5.65 2.49
C GLY A 243 -10.89 7.16 2.33
N MET A 244 -11.60 8.01 3.07
CA MET A 244 -11.40 9.46 3.05
C MET A 244 -10.29 9.86 4.03
N GLY A 245 -9.05 9.52 3.70
CA GLY A 245 -7.88 9.76 4.56
C GLY A 245 -7.02 8.52 4.74
N GLU A 246 -5.93 8.65 5.50
CA GLU A 246 -5.10 7.51 5.83
C GLU A 246 -5.73 6.75 7.00
N ALA A 247 -6.22 5.54 6.76
CA ALA A 247 -6.72 4.68 7.82
C ALA A 247 -5.61 4.36 8.84
N VAL A 248 -5.96 4.25 10.11
CA VAL A 248 -4.99 4.33 11.22
C VAL A 248 -4.99 3.11 12.14
N CYS A 249 -5.89 2.17 11.92
CA CYS A 249 -6.08 1.03 12.81
C CYS A 249 -6.29 -0.25 12.00
N TYR A 250 -5.62 -1.33 12.39
CA TYR A 250 -5.87 -2.66 11.87
C TYR A 250 -7.26 -3.18 12.30
N LYS A 251 -8.02 -3.71 11.35
CA LYS A 251 -9.40 -4.19 11.51
C LYS A 251 -9.57 -5.67 11.14
N GLY A 252 -8.48 -6.39 10.94
CA GLY A 252 -8.47 -7.78 10.54
C GLY A 252 -7.96 -7.97 9.11
N ARG A 253 -8.24 -9.12 8.53
CA ARG A 253 -7.83 -9.45 7.17
C ARG A 253 -8.89 -10.27 6.45
N ILE A 254 -8.96 -10.13 5.14
CA ILE A 254 -9.87 -10.87 4.26
C ILE A 254 -9.08 -11.68 3.22
N LEU A 255 -9.43 -12.95 3.06
CA LEU A 255 -8.89 -13.82 2.02
C LEU A 255 -9.78 -13.70 0.77
N MET A 256 -9.18 -13.29 -0.34
CA MET A 256 -9.91 -13.07 -1.59
C MET A 256 -9.07 -13.37 -2.84
N ALA A 257 -9.74 -13.50 -3.98
CA ALA A 257 -9.13 -13.66 -5.30
C ALA A 257 -9.91 -12.89 -6.38
N ILE A 258 -9.26 -12.58 -7.50
CA ILE A 258 -9.88 -12.05 -8.70
C ILE A 258 -9.40 -12.87 -9.89
N GLU A 259 -10.35 -13.36 -10.68
CA GLU A 259 -10.11 -14.02 -11.95
C GLU A 259 -10.81 -13.24 -13.06
N CYS A 260 -10.23 -13.23 -14.25
CA CYS A 260 -10.79 -12.51 -15.38
C CYS A 260 -10.71 -13.35 -16.65
N HIS A 261 -11.84 -13.50 -17.33
CA HIS A 261 -11.96 -14.29 -18.54
C HIS A 261 -12.59 -13.45 -19.67
N PRO A 262 -12.19 -13.63 -20.94
CA PRO A 262 -12.89 -13.02 -22.07
C PRO A 262 -14.34 -13.54 -22.15
N VAL A 263 -15.29 -12.66 -22.48
CA VAL A 263 -16.66 -13.08 -22.78
C VAL A 263 -16.74 -13.49 -24.25
N THR A 264 -17.15 -14.73 -24.51
CA THR A 264 -17.42 -15.26 -25.85
C THR A 264 -18.92 -15.24 -26.14
N ALA A 265 -19.31 -15.34 -27.43
CA ALA A 265 -20.72 -15.35 -27.83
C ALA A 265 -21.53 -16.44 -27.09
N GLU A 266 -20.92 -17.60 -26.86
CA GLU A 266 -21.50 -18.75 -26.14
C GLU A 266 -21.66 -18.52 -24.63
N ASN A 267 -20.86 -17.62 -24.05
CA ASN A 267 -20.80 -17.35 -22.60
C ASN A 267 -21.24 -15.92 -22.25
N THR A 268 -22.14 -15.32 -23.06
CA THR A 268 -22.65 -13.98 -22.79
C THR A 268 -23.64 -14.04 -21.62
N PRO A 269 -23.33 -13.44 -20.46
CA PRO A 269 -24.22 -13.51 -19.30
C PRO A 269 -25.48 -12.68 -19.52
N SER A 270 -26.60 -13.17 -19.00
CA SER A 270 -27.92 -12.52 -19.06
C SER A 270 -28.06 -11.33 -18.11
N MET A 271 -27.21 -11.25 -17.08
CA MET A 271 -27.21 -10.17 -16.08
C MET A 271 -25.80 -9.61 -15.89
N ASN A 272 -25.75 -8.32 -15.57
CA ASN A 272 -24.49 -7.61 -15.33
C ASN A 272 -23.78 -8.13 -14.06
N ILE A 273 -24.56 -8.51 -13.04
CA ILE A 273 -24.07 -9.01 -11.76
C ILE A 273 -24.66 -10.40 -11.52
N GLN A 274 -23.81 -11.36 -11.18
CA GLN A 274 -24.24 -12.68 -10.70
C GLN A 274 -23.50 -13.02 -9.41
N LYS A 275 -24.16 -13.77 -8.52
CA LYS A 275 -23.56 -14.26 -7.28
C LYS A 275 -23.62 -15.79 -7.26
N GLU A 276 -22.51 -16.41 -6.91
CA GLU A 276 -22.38 -17.86 -6.73
C GLU A 276 -21.94 -18.14 -5.29
N THR A 277 -22.56 -19.14 -4.67
CA THR A 277 -22.28 -19.60 -3.31
C THR A 277 -21.66 -20.99 -3.33
N GLY A 278 -20.90 -21.37 -2.30
CA GLY A 278 -20.31 -22.71 -2.20
C GLY A 278 -18.99 -22.84 -2.99
N ILE A 279 -18.30 -21.72 -3.22
CA ILE A 279 -16.97 -21.72 -3.80
C ILE A 279 -16.01 -22.47 -2.88
N GLN A 280 -15.26 -23.40 -3.46
CA GLN A 280 -14.27 -24.19 -2.73
C GLN A 280 -13.13 -23.30 -2.22
N PHE A 281 -12.71 -23.54 -0.99
CA PHE A 281 -11.59 -22.84 -0.39
C PHE A 281 -10.26 -23.30 -1.01
N PRO A 282 -9.28 -22.40 -1.16
CA PRO A 282 -7.95 -22.81 -1.57
C PRO A 282 -7.37 -23.82 -0.60
N GLU A 283 -6.71 -24.85 -1.14
CA GLU A 283 -5.99 -25.83 -0.34
C GLU A 283 -4.90 -25.14 0.52
N ALA A 284 -4.70 -25.60 1.77
CA ALA A 284 -3.72 -25.00 2.67
C ALA A 284 -2.28 -25.02 2.11
N ASN A 285 -1.99 -25.96 1.21
CA ASN A 285 -0.70 -26.10 0.56
C ASN A 285 -0.38 -24.97 -0.45
N ILE A 286 -1.33 -24.12 -0.85
CA ILE A 286 -1.02 -23.01 -1.78
C ILE A 286 -0.34 -21.83 -1.07
N PHE A 287 -0.53 -21.71 0.24
CA PHE A 287 0.04 -20.64 1.04
C PHE A 287 1.46 -21.01 1.49
N PRO A 288 2.40 -20.04 1.53
CA PRO A 288 3.70 -20.22 2.18
C PRO A 288 3.56 -20.66 3.62
N MET A 289 4.59 -21.30 4.18
CA MET A 289 4.59 -21.63 5.62
C MET A 289 4.54 -20.35 6.47
N LYS A 290 3.96 -20.45 7.66
CA LYS A 290 3.95 -19.34 8.63
C LYS A 290 5.34 -19.21 9.28
N ARG A 291 5.73 -17.97 9.56
CA ARG A 291 6.95 -17.60 10.28
C ARG A 291 6.68 -16.54 11.32
N THR A 292 7.53 -16.50 12.32
CA THR A 292 7.55 -15.44 13.33
C THR A 292 8.35 -14.25 12.80
N PHE A 293 7.68 -13.11 12.69
CA PHE A 293 8.28 -11.81 12.42
C PHE A 293 8.46 -11.06 13.73
N VAL A 294 9.62 -10.42 13.89
CA VAL A 294 9.98 -9.62 15.06
C VAL A 294 10.02 -8.15 14.62
N LEU A 295 9.21 -7.32 15.27
CA LEU A 295 9.20 -5.87 15.15
C LEU A 295 9.81 -5.27 16.40
N PHE A 296 10.89 -4.51 16.21
CA PHE A 296 11.63 -3.84 17.27
C PHE A 296 11.68 -2.33 17.03
N GLY A 297 11.49 -1.56 18.09
CA GLY A 297 11.66 -0.12 18.12
C GLY A 297 12.47 0.33 19.33
N CYS A 298 13.32 1.35 19.17
CA CYS A 298 14.03 2.01 20.27
C CYS A 298 13.92 3.52 20.13
N ILE A 299 13.33 4.20 21.11
CA ILE A 299 13.11 5.65 21.07
C ILE A 299 14.31 6.37 21.69
N TYR A 300 14.92 7.29 20.93
CA TYR A 300 16.09 8.07 21.32
C TYR A 300 15.72 9.38 21.98
N ASP A 301 14.77 10.09 21.37
CA ASP A 301 14.32 11.42 21.77
C ASP A 301 12.84 11.62 21.43
N VAL A 302 12.13 12.37 22.27
CA VAL A 302 10.78 12.86 21.99
C VAL A 302 10.69 14.31 22.40
N SER A 303 10.38 15.17 21.44
CA SER A 303 10.35 16.62 21.58
C SER A 303 9.26 17.23 20.70
N MET A 304 9.12 18.55 20.72
CA MET A 304 8.07 19.27 19.98
C MET A 304 6.65 18.73 20.27
N ILE A 305 6.40 18.29 21.51
CA ILE A 305 5.09 17.82 21.92
C ILE A 305 4.14 19.02 22.00
N ASP A 306 3.00 18.95 21.32
CA ASP A 306 2.01 20.02 21.30
C ASP A 306 1.51 20.32 22.73
N LYS A 307 1.41 21.61 23.05
CA LYS A 307 0.97 22.08 24.37
C LYS A 307 -0.44 21.62 24.71
N SER A 308 -1.29 21.35 23.71
CA SER A 308 -2.63 20.79 23.87
C SER A 308 -2.65 19.46 24.63
N PHE A 309 -1.54 18.70 24.60
CA PHE A 309 -1.42 17.43 25.31
C PHE A 309 -1.07 17.55 26.80
N GLY A 310 -1.22 18.75 27.39
CA GLY A 310 -1.49 18.96 28.82
C GLY A 310 -0.55 18.35 29.88
N SER A 311 -0.89 18.51 31.16
CA SER A 311 -0.24 17.92 32.35
C SER A 311 -0.28 16.39 32.40
N SER A 312 -0.50 15.74 31.26
CA SER A 312 -0.75 14.33 31.09
C SER A 312 0.57 13.56 30.92
N THR A 313 0.52 12.26 31.20
CA THR A 313 1.64 11.36 30.93
C THR A 313 1.53 10.80 29.51
N ILE A 314 2.67 10.61 28.86
CA ILE A 314 2.75 10.16 27.46
C ILE A 314 3.45 8.81 27.39
N SER A 315 2.88 7.88 26.64
CA SER A 315 3.51 6.61 26.27
C SER A 315 3.41 6.37 24.76
N PHE A 316 4.18 5.41 24.27
CA PHE A 316 4.17 5.01 22.86
C PHE A 316 3.83 3.53 22.71
N GLU A 317 2.97 3.23 21.74
CA GLU A 317 2.58 1.86 21.37
C GLU A 317 3.09 1.53 19.96
N LEU A 318 3.66 0.34 19.77
CA LEU A 318 4.13 -0.16 18.47
C LEU A 318 3.43 -1.47 18.10
N SER A 319 2.67 -1.45 17.00
CA SER A 319 1.83 -2.58 16.59
C SER A 319 2.03 -2.99 15.13
N ILE A 320 1.82 -4.27 14.84
CA ILE A 320 1.73 -4.85 13.49
C ILE A 320 0.61 -5.89 13.46
N GLY A 321 -0.37 -5.69 12.57
CA GLY A 321 -1.58 -6.52 12.55
C GLY A 321 -2.33 -6.47 13.89
N PRO A 322 -2.80 -7.61 14.44
CA PRO A 322 -3.37 -7.66 15.78
C PRO A 322 -2.31 -7.59 16.89
N SER A 323 -1.03 -7.88 16.58
CA SER A 323 0.03 -7.92 17.59
C SER A 323 0.43 -6.51 18.02
N GLY A 324 0.49 -6.30 19.34
CA GLY A 324 0.90 -5.04 19.94
C GLY A 324 -0.17 -3.94 19.92
N TYR A 325 -1.35 -4.18 19.35
CA TYR A 325 -2.49 -3.25 19.38
C TYR A 325 -3.39 -3.54 20.58
N LEU A 326 -3.35 -2.71 21.61
CA LEU A 326 -4.12 -2.91 22.84
C LEU A 326 -5.54 -2.31 22.71
N ASN A 327 -6.57 -3.06 23.09
CA ASN A 327 -7.90 -2.47 23.27
C ASN A 327 -7.91 -1.50 24.48
N ALA A 328 -9.01 -0.76 24.68
CA ALA A 328 -9.07 0.26 25.75
C ALA A 328 -8.86 -0.34 27.16
N GLN A 329 -9.40 -1.54 27.43
CA GLN A 329 -9.25 -2.23 28.71
C GLN A 329 -7.80 -2.70 28.92
N GLN A 330 -7.18 -3.27 27.88
CA GLN A 330 -5.78 -3.68 27.89
C GLN A 330 -4.83 -2.50 28.02
N LEU A 331 -5.14 -1.36 27.40
CA LEU A 331 -4.35 -0.14 27.52
C LEU A 331 -4.41 0.41 28.94
N ALA A 332 -5.59 0.39 29.57
CA ALA A 332 -5.76 0.78 30.96
C ALA A 332 -5.01 -0.16 31.92
N SER A 333 -5.05 -1.47 31.69
CA SER A 333 -4.33 -2.45 32.53
C SER A 333 -2.82 -2.43 32.29
N ALA A 334 -2.37 -2.13 31.07
CA ALA A 334 -0.95 -2.08 30.71
C ALA A 334 -0.17 -0.97 31.43
N ILE A 335 -0.86 0.04 31.97
CA ILE A 335 -0.26 1.05 32.86
C ILE A 335 0.27 0.39 34.14
N HIS A 336 -0.46 -0.60 34.67
CA HIS A 336 -0.08 -1.34 35.88
C HIS A 336 0.73 -2.60 35.58
N ASN A 337 0.50 -3.24 34.43
CA ASN A 337 1.17 -4.46 33.98
C ASN A 337 1.82 -4.23 32.59
N PRO A 338 3.07 -3.74 32.55
CA PRO A 338 3.69 -3.26 31.31
C PRO A 338 3.88 -4.34 30.24
N VAL A 339 3.30 -4.15 29.05
CA VAL A 339 3.48 -5.03 27.88
C VAL A 339 4.64 -4.59 26.98
N SER A 340 5.25 -5.48 26.21
CA SER A 340 6.47 -5.19 25.41
C SER A 340 6.21 -4.22 24.25
N SER A 341 4.96 -4.09 23.81
CA SER A 341 4.54 -3.19 22.74
C SER A 341 4.18 -1.78 23.21
N LEU A 342 4.31 -1.48 24.51
CA LEU A 342 3.96 -0.18 25.10
C LEU A 342 5.10 0.32 26.01
N THR A 343 5.52 1.57 25.82
CA THR A 343 6.49 2.18 26.74
C THR A 343 5.83 2.48 28.09
N ARG A 344 6.63 2.65 29.14
CA ARG A 344 6.12 3.31 30.36
C ARG A 344 5.56 4.71 30.02
N ALA A 345 4.73 5.22 30.91
CA ALA A 345 4.25 6.59 30.81
C ALA A 345 5.32 7.58 31.32
N TYR A 346 5.59 8.63 30.56
CA TYR A 346 6.56 9.67 30.88
C TYR A 346 5.85 10.99 31.16
N PRO A 347 6.24 11.75 32.20
CA PRO A 347 5.82 13.13 32.33
C PRO A 347 6.47 13.97 31.24
N ARG A 348 5.76 14.97 30.72
CA ARG A 348 6.36 15.96 29.83
C ARG A 348 7.07 17.06 30.63
N ILE A 349 8.15 17.59 30.08
CA ILE A 349 8.96 18.65 30.68
C ILE A 349 9.07 19.80 29.68
N SER A 350 8.92 21.03 30.16
CA SER A 350 9.12 22.24 29.35
C SER A 350 10.62 22.42 29.07
N ILE A 351 10.98 22.64 27.81
CA ILE A 351 12.40 22.78 27.40
C ILE A 351 12.98 24.11 27.91
N ASP A 352 12.15 25.15 27.97
CA ASP A 352 12.48 26.47 28.50
C ASP A 352 11.30 26.98 29.35
N ASN A 353 11.49 28.03 30.16
CA ASN A 353 10.40 28.71 30.90
C ASN A 353 9.24 29.21 29.98
N ASN A 354 9.40 29.07 28.66
CA ASN A 354 8.52 29.58 27.63
C ASN A 354 7.23 28.75 27.37
N LYS A 355 7.00 27.62 28.07
CA LYS A 355 5.76 26.80 28.05
C LYS A 355 5.19 26.37 26.67
N ASP A 356 5.88 26.65 25.58
CA ASP A 356 5.42 26.36 24.21
C ASP A 356 6.04 25.09 23.61
N TYR A 357 7.13 24.57 24.19
CA TYR A 357 7.80 23.35 23.70
C TYR A 357 8.03 22.34 24.83
N PHE A 358 7.50 21.13 24.65
CA PHE A 358 7.61 20.03 25.61
C PHE A 358 8.44 18.87 25.04
N ARG A 359 9.17 18.18 25.93
CA ARG A 359 9.91 16.94 25.67
C ARG A 359 9.62 15.88 26.73
N LEU A 360 10.04 14.65 26.47
CA LEU A 360 10.09 13.60 27.49
C LEU A 360 11.51 13.49 28.10
N PRO A 361 11.63 13.14 29.39
CA PRO A 361 12.92 12.83 30.02
C PRO A 361 13.40 11.43 29.60
N ILE A 362 13.81 11.29 28.34
CA ILE A 362 14.43 10.07 27.81
C ILE A 362 15.96 10.23 27.88
N ASP A 363 16.53 9.78 29.00
CA ASP A 363 17.96 9.93 29.30
C ASP A 363 18.75 8.72 28.76
N LEU A 364 19.68 8.16 29.54
CA LEU A 364 20.54 7.03 29.13
C LEU A 364 19.76 5.71 28.96
N GLN A 365 18.60 5.56 29.60
CA GLN A 365 17.74 4.39 29.42
C GLN A 365 16.76 4.65 28.26
N LYS A 366 17.11 4.16 27.08
CA LYS A 366 16.29 4.33 25.87
C LYS A 366 15.18 3.29 25.86
N PRO A 367 13.88 3.69 25.84
CA PRO A 367 12.79 2.73 25.89
C PRO A 367 12.73 1.93 24.59
N ILE A 368 12.48 0.63 24.74
CA ILE A 368 12.32 -0.31 23.64
C ILE A 368 10.88 -0.80 23.54
N LEU A 369 10.49 -1.16 22.32
CA LEU A 369 9.19 -1.68 21.94
C LEU A 369 9.45 -2.96 21.14
N LEU A 370 8.82 -4.06 21.54
CA LEU A 370 9.01 -5.38 20.91
C LEU A 370 7.67 -6.06 20.69
N THR A 371 7.42 -6.48 19.46
CA THR A 371 6.19 -7.17 19.05
C THR A 371 6.55 -8.34 18.13
N LYS A 372 5.97 -9.52 18.38
CA LYS A 372 6.10 -10.69 17.49
C LYS A 372 4.78 -10.94 16.75
N TYR A 373 4.85 -11.26 15.46
CA TYR A 373 3.69 -11.56 14.63
C TYR A 373 3.92 -12.80 13.78
N ILE A 374 3.01 -13.76 13.85
CA ILE A 374 3.10 -15.01 13.09
C ILE A 374 2.24 -14.88 11.82
N PHE A 375 2.88 -14.95 10.66
CA PHE A 375 2.18 -14.83 9.38
C PHE A 375 2.84 -15.64 8.27
N HIS A 376 2.13 -15.83 7.16
CA HIS A 376 2.64 -16.54 5.99
C HIS A 376 3.88 -15.83 5.43
N ASP A 377 4.90 -16.59 5.06
CA ASP A 377 6.17 -16.09 4.55
C ASP A 377 6.07 -15.59 3.10
N TYR A 378 5.64 -14.34 2.94
CA TYR A 378 5.64 -13.60 1.68
C TYR A 378 6.86 -12.67 1.55
N ILE A 379 7.99 -12.98 2.19
CA ILE A 379 9.20 -12.14 2.20
C ILE A 379 9.68 -11.84 0.77
N TYR A 380 9.57 -12.80 -0.14
CA TYR A 380 9.98 -12.64 -1.54
C TYR A 380 9.35 -11.41 -2.23
N ARG A 381 8.11 -11.04 -1.93
CA ARG A 381 7.48 -9.83 -2.51
C ARG A 381 8.17 -8.56 -2.00
N MET A 382 8.49 -8.52 -0.69
CA MET A 382 9.19 -7.37 -0.09
C MET A 382 10.63 -7.27 -0.58
N THR A 383 11.36 -8.38 -0.70
CA THR A 383 12.75 -8.38 -1.17
C THR A 383 12.86 -7.96 -2.64
N ILE A 384 11.95 -8.42 -3.50
CA ILE A 384 11.83 -7.96 -4.89
C ILE A 384 11.57 -6.45 -4.93
N SER A 385 10.57 -5.98 -4.18
CA SER A 385 10.19 -4.57 -4.14
C SER A 385 11.34 -3.69 -3.63
N ASN A 386 11.99 -4.09 -2.55
CA ASN A 386 13.13 -3.38 -1.99
C ASN A 386 14.31 -3.32 -2.95
N ARG A 387 14.63 -4.41 -3.65
CA ARG A 387 15.69 -4.43 -4.66
C ARG A 387 15.43 -3.43 -5.78
N LEU A 388 14.21 -3.40 -6.31
CA LEU A 388 13.82 -2.45 -7.36
C LEU A 388 13.84 -1.00 -6.85
N LYS A 389 13.46 -0.75 -5.58
CA LYS A 389 13.62 0.55 -4.93
C LYS A 389 15.09 0.96 -4.83
N HIS A 390 15.98 0.08 -4.39
CA HIS A 390 17.43 0.37 -4.31
C HIS A 390 18.03 0.71 -5.67
N VAL A 391 17.68 -0.05 -6.71
CA VAL A 391 18.10 0.24 -8.09
C VAL A 391 17.60 1.63 -8.50
N SER A 392 16.32 1.93 -8.25
CA SER A 392 15.74 3.23 -8.57
C SER A 392 16.45 4.39 -7.85
N GLU A 393 16.69 4.28 -6.54
CA GLU A 393 17.40 5.30 -5.74
C GLU A 393 18.84 5.50 -6.22
N TYR A 394 19.54 4.40 -6.53
CA TYR A 394 20.88 4.47 -7.11
C TYR A 394 20.85 5.22 -8.44
N LEU A 395 19.94 4.85 -9.35
CA LEU A 395 19.81 5.50 -10.65
C LEU A 395 19.50 6.99 -10.51
N TYR A 396 18.55 7.40 -9.67
CA TYR A 396 18.28 8.82 -9.43
C TYR A 396 19.50 9.58 -8.91
N LYS A 397 20.29 8.96 -8.03
CA LYS A 397 21.53 9.56 -7.55
C LYS A 397 22.53 9.72 -8.70
N GLN A 398 22.77 8.67 -9.49
CA GLN A 398 23.71 8.72 -10.60
C GLN A 398 23.28 9.69 -11.71
N VAL A 399 21.98 9.80 -11.99
CA VAL A 399 21.45 10.76 -12.97
C VAL A 399 21.68 12.20 -12.52
N ARG A 400 21.51 12.51 -11.23
CA ARG A 400 21.84 13.84 -10.68
C ARG A 400 23.33 14.15 -10.80
N GLU A 401 24.19 13.18 -10.53
CA GLU A 401 25.64 13.32 -10.67
C GLU A 401 26.04 13.53 -12.15
N PHE A 402 25.42 12.78 -13.07
CA PHE A 402 25.61 12.91 -14.51
C PHE A 402 25.15 14.29 -15.03
N GLU A 403 23.98 14.76 -14.61
CA GLU A 403 23.47 16.10 -14.92
C GLU A 403 24.38 17.20 -14.39
N SER A 404 24.90 17.06 -13.16
CA SER A 404 25.88 17.98 -12.60
C SER A 404 27.17 18.06 -13.43
N LYS A 405 27.62 16.93 -14.00
CA LYS A 405 28.80 16.88 -14.87
C LYS A 405 28.55 17.54 -16.22
N ILE A 406 27.36 17.36 -16.81
CA ILE A 406 26.92 18.09 -18.00
C ILE A 406 26.99 19.61 -17.76
N ASN A 407 26.44 20.07 -16.63
CA ASN A 407 26.42 21.49 -16.26
C ASN A 407 27.84 22.05 -16.00
N SER A 408 28.75 21.20 -15.57
CA SER A 408 30.17 21.55 -15.36
C SER A 408 31.00 21.53 -16.65
N LYS A 409 30.38 21.22 -17.80
CA LYS A 409 31.02 21.17 -19.13
C LYS A 409 32.28 20.27 -19.17
N VAL A 410 32.20 19.12 -18.50
CA VAL A 410 33.27 18.11 -18.58
C VAL A 410 33.39 17.53 -20.00
N SER A 411 34.50 16.85 -20.29
CA SER A 411 34.72 16.24 -21.61
C SER A 411 33.77 15.07 -21.89
N ASN A 412 33.58 14.75 -23.17
CA ASN A 412 32.70 13.64 -23.58
C ASN A 412 33.20 12.28 -23.05
N GLU A 413 34.50 12.08 -22.93
CA GLU A 413 35.09 10.84 -22.39
C GLU A 413 34.60 10.59 -20.96
N ILE A 414 34.54 11.63 -20.14
CA ILE A 414 34.04 11.54 -18.76
C ILE A 414 32.55 11.22 -18.75
N LEU A 415 31.74 11.87 -19.60
CA LEU A 415 30.31 11.57 -19.69
C LEU A 415 30.04 10.13 -20.14
N ILE A 416 30.81 9.63 -21.10
CA ILE A 416 30.72 8.25 -21.58
C ILE A 416 31.05 7.27 -20.44
N GLU A 417 32.10 7.54 -19.66
CA GLU A 417 32.47 6.69 -18.52
C GLU A 417 31.35 6.62 -17.46
N GLU A 418 30.72 7.75 -17.16
CA GLU A 418 29.61 7.82 -16.20
C GLU A 418 28.36 7.10 -16.71
N TYR A 419 28.04 7.27 -17.99
CA TYR A 419 26.95 6.52 -18.61
C TYR A 419 27.22 5.01 -18.55
N ARG A 420 28.45 4.58 -18.85
CA ARG A 420 28.85 3.17 -18.76
C ARG A 420 28.76 2.60 -17.34
N LYS A 421 29.01 3.41 -16.30
CA LYS A 421 28.77 3.00 -14.90
C LYS A 421 27.30 2.67 -14.65
N ILE A 422 26.40 3.53 -15.15
CA ILE A 422 24.95 3.31 -15.05
C ILE A 422 24.52 2.07 -15.85
N GLU A 423 25.01 1.94 -17.09
CA GLU A 423 24.76 0.78 -17.95
C GLU A 423 25.20 -0.53 -17.27
N ASN A 424 26.44 -0.59 -16.79
CA ASN A 424 26.97 -1.76 -16.12
C ASN A 424 26.16 -2.13 -14.86
N TYR A 425 25.73 -1.13 -14.08
CA TYR A 425 24.87 -1.37 -12.92
C TYR A 425 23.50 -1.98 -13.31
N ILE A 426 22.89 -1.53 -14.41
CA ILE A 426 21.62 -2.08 -14.92
C ILE A 426 21.79 -3.50 -15.50
N HIS A 427 22.94 -3.82 -16.08
CA HIS A 427 23.21 -5.19 -16.53
C HIS A 427 23.46 -6.14 -15.38
N THR A 428 24.26 -5.72 -14.41
CA THR A 428 24.63 -6.57 -13.27
C THR A 428 23.53 -6.69 -12.22
N LEU A 429 22.67 -5.67 -12.08
CA LEU A 429 21.65 -5.54 -11.02
C LEU A 429 22.16 -6.11 -9.69
N PRO A 430 23.32 -5.63 -9.20
CA PRO A 430 24.04 -6.30 -8.14
C PRO A 430 23.14 -6.37 -6.92
N CYS A 431 22.95 -7.58 -6.41
CA CYS A 431 22.42 -7.75 -5.07
C CYS A 431 23.49 -7.21 -4.14
N GLY A 432 23.27 -6.04 -3.52
CA GLY A 432 24.25 -5.45 -2.61
C GLY A 432 24.78 -6.53 -1.67
N CYS A 433 26.11 -6.69 -1.60
CA CYS A 433 26.76 -7.83 -0.95
C CYS A 433 26.08 -8.18 0.38
N ALA A 434 25.94 -9.48 0.67
CA ALA A 434 25.48 -9.92 1.97
C ALA A 434 26.35 -9.27 3.07
N GLU A 435 25.73 -8.77 4.14
CA GLU A 435 26.51 -8.39 5.33
C GLU A 435 27.32 -9.62 5.75
N GLU A 436 28.65 -9.53 5.64
CA GLU A 436 29.55 -10.60 6.08
C GLU A 436 29.36 -10.80 7.58
N ILE A 437 28.72 -11.92 7.95
CA ILE A 437 28.70 -12.38 9.33
C ILE A 437 30.14 -12.83 9.62
N LYS A 438 30.86 -12.08 10.46
CA LYS A 438 32.24 -12.45 10.83
C LYS A 438 32.22 -13.81 11.52
N ASP A 439 33.10 -14.72 11.09
CA ASP A 439 33.25 -16.05 11.66
C ASP A 439 33.43 -15.97 13.18
N GLY A 440 32.52 -16.61 13.92
CA GLY A 440 32.42 -16.56 15.39
C GLY A 440 30.99 -16.29 15.89
N ASP A 441 30.16 -15.68 15.06
CA ASP A 441 28.73 -15.49 15.30
C ASP A 441 27.93 -16.67 14.75
N THR A 442 27.93 -17.81 15.44
CA THR A 442 27.10 -18.96 15.08
C THR A 442 25.61 -18.61 15.23
N LEU A 443 24.98 -18.08 14.17
CA LEU A 443 23.61 -18.50 13.88
C LEU A 443 23.69 -20.02 13.68
N GLY A 444 23.07 -20.81 14.56
CA GLY A 444 23.07 -22.29 14.50
C GLY A 444 22.37 -22.87 13.27
N SER A 445 22.20 -22.08 12.22
CA SER A 445 21.52 -22.39 10.96
C SER A 445 22.27 -21.63 9.87
N THR A 446 22.52 -22.27 8.73
CA THR A 446 22.91 -21.55 7.51
C THR A 446 21.93 -20.38 7.33
N PRO A 447 22.41 -19.12 7.24
CA PRO A 447 21.52 -17.99 7.08
C PRO A 447 20.62 -18.27 5.89
N MET A 448 19.32 -18.34 6.13
CA MET A 448 18.38 -18.67 5.08
C MET A 448 18.31 -17.47 4.13
N VAL A 449 19.14 -17.50 3.10
CA VAL A 449 19.08 -16.52 2.01
C VAL A 449 17.76 -16.81 1.31
N HIS A 450 16.78 -15.92 1.48
CA HIS A 450 15.57 -15.97 0.64
C HIS A 450 16.05 -15.88 -0.81
N PRO A 451 15.56 -16.75 -1.71
CA PRO A 451 16.05 -16.77 -3.08
C PRO A 451 16.10 -15.36 -3.64
N THR A 452 17.32 -14.93 -3.98
CA THR A 452 17.51 -13.59 -4.53
C THR A 452 16.61 -13.43 -5.75
N LEU A 453 16.29 -12.19 -6.15
CA LEU A 453 15.66 -11.95 -7.47
C LEU A 453 16.37 -12.82 -8.51
N TYR A 454 17.71 -12.80 -8.56
CA TYR A 454 18.53 -13.61 -9.45
C TYR A 454 18.29 -15.14 -9.35
N GLU A 455 18.16 -15.72 -8.16
CA GLU A 455 17.83 -17.16 -7.97
C GLU A 455 16.38 -17.49 -8.34
N LEU A 456 15.45 -16.56 -8.10
CA LEU A 456 14.08 -16.66 -8.57
C LEU A 456 14.00 -16.56 -10.10
N LEU A 457 14.84 -15.73 -10.73
CA LEU A 457 14.91 -15.54 -12.18
C LEU A 457 15.51 -16.76 -12.91
N ASN A 458 16.37 -17.54 -12.25
CA ASN A 458 17.19 -18.58 -12.89
C ASN A 458 16.90 -20.02 -12.42
N SER A 459 16.05 -20.24 -11.42
CA SER A 459 15.69 -21.59 -11.00
C SER A 459 14.44 -22.11 -11.74
N SER A 460 14.52 -23.31 -12.30
CA SER A 460 13.41 -23.97 -13.00
C SER A 460 12.30 -24.45 -12.05
N SER A 461 12.50 -24.33 -10.73
CA SER A 461 11.57 -24.79 -9.71
C SER A 461 11.79 -24.02 -8.39
N PRO A 462 11.11 -22.89 -8.18
CA PRO A 462 11.15 -22.23 -6.88
C PRO A 462 10.43 -23.13 -5.86
N THR A 463 11.12 -23.47 -4.77
CA THR A 463 10.48 -24.03 -3.55
C THR A 463 9.50 -23.05 -2.90
N ILE A 464 9.44 -21.81 -3.39
CA ILE A 464 8.54 -20.75 -2.95
C ILE A 464 7.17 -20.91 -3.60
N LYS A 465 6.14 -20.98 -2.75
CA LYS A 465 4.74 -21.00 -3.18
C LYS A 465 4.30 -19.61 -3.62
N MET A 466 4.01 -19.48 -4.91
CA MET A 466 3.57 -18.24 -5.56
C MET A 466 2.17 -18.43 -6.13
N ASN A 467 1.31 -17.41 -5.99
CA ASN A 467 0.01 -17.45 -6.66
C ASN A 467 0.12 -16.99 -8.12
N GLN A 468 -0.99 -17.07 -8.86
CA GLN A 468 -0.98 -16.77 -10.29
C GLN A 468 -0.53 -15.34 -10.62
N LEU A 469 -0.89 -14.36 -9.77
CA LEU A 469 -0.44 -12.98 -9.97
C LEU A 469 1.05 -12.83 -9.70
N ASP A 470 1.59 -13.49 -8.66
CA ASP A 470 3.04 -13.47 -8.37
C ASP A 470 3.85 -13.98 -9.57
N ILE A 471 3.44 -15.11 -10.17
CA ILE A 471 4.08 -15.70 -11.35
C ILE A 471 3.99 -14.76 -12.56
N LYS A 472 2.81 -14.19 -12.82
CA LYS A 472 2.57 -13.27 -13.94
C LYS A 472 3.37 -11.97 -13.77
N ARG A 473 3.41 -11.38 -12.57
CA ARG A 473 4.20 -10.18 -12.27
C ARG A 473 5.69 -10.44 -12.36
N HIS A 474 6.16 -11.62 -11.94
CA HIS A 474 7.54 -12.02 -12.12
C HIS A 474 7.95 -12.06 -13.60
N LYS A 475 7.14 -12.69 -14.46
CA LYS A 475 7.37 -12.71 -15.92
C LYS A 475 7.36 -11.31 -16.53
N LYS A 476 6.41 -10.46 -16.13
CA LYS A 476 6.33 -9.04 -16.55
C LYS A 476 7.59 -8.27 -16.14
N LEU A 477 8.04 -8.44 -14.89
CA LEU A 477 9.24 -7.80 -14.36
C LEU A 477 10.48 -8.19 -15.19
N LEU A 478 10.66 -9.48 -15.47
CA LEU A 478 11.74 -9.99 -16.31
C LEU A 478 11.76 -9.35 -17.70
N HIS A 479 10.60 -9.33 -18.35
CA HIS A 479 10.46 -8.74 -19.69
C HIS A 479 10.81 -7.24 -19.68
N ASN A 480 10.34 -6.49 -18.68
CA ASN A 480 10.62 -5.06 -18.55
C ASN A 480 12.10 -4.79 -18.27
N ILE A 481 12.73 -5.56 -17.38
CA ILE A 481 14.17 -5.45 -17.10
C ILE A 481 14.98 -5.74 -18.38
N GLN A 482 14.62 -6.78 -19.13
CA GLN A 482 15.30 -7.09 -20.38
C GLN A 482 15.13 -5.97 -21.42
N SER A 483 13.94 -5.39 -21.52
CA SER A 483 13.66 -4.25 -22.40
C SER A 483 14.50 -3.02 -22.03
N ILE A 484 14.66 -2.75 -20.74
CA ILE A 484 15.53 -1.68 -20.22
C ILE A 484 17.00 -1.96 -20.57
N ARG A 485 17.49 -3.19 -20.36
CA ARG A 485 18.86 -3.60 -20.70
C ARG A 485 19.15 -3.45 -22.19
N THR A 486 18.23 -3.89 -23.06
CA THR A 486 18.38 -3.71 -24.50
C THR A 486 18.32 -2.24 -24.90
N TRP A 487 17.53 -1.42 -24.20
CA TRP A 487 17.44 0.00 -24.49
C TRP A 487 18.73 0.75 -24.11
N ILE A 488 19.28 0.48 -22.92
CA ILE A 488 20.45 1.22 -22.42
C ILE A 488 21.76 0.89 -23.16
N SER A 489 21.86 -0.31 -23.75
CA SER A 489 23.01 -0.72 -24.56
C SER A 489 22.99 -0.24 -26.00
N LYS A 490 22.00 0.56 -26.39
CA LYS A 490 22.05 1.26 -27.67
C LYS A 490 23.16 2.29 -27.64
N GLU A 491 23.81 2.49 -28.78
CA GLU A 491 24.81 3.54 -28.93
C GLU A 491 24.17 4.91 -28.68
N VAL A 492 24.81 5.70 -27.81
CA VAL A 492 24.33 7.02 -27.39
C VAL A 492 25.29 8.08 -27.90
N ASP A 493 24.74 9.09 -28.54
CA ASP A 493 25.47 10.27 -29.00
C ASP A 493 25.48 11.36 -27.92
N PHE A 494 26.68 11.77 -27.49
CA PHE A 494 26.91 12.72 -26.40
C PHE A 494 27.04 14.17 -26.87
N ASP A 495 26.59 14.46 -28.09
CA ASP A 495 26.48 15.81 -28.64
C ASP A 495 25.73 16.76 -27.68
N GLU A 496 26.16 18.02 -27.60
CA GLU A 496 25.65 18.97 -26.59
C GLU A 496 24.12 19.10 -26.61
N SER A 497 23.51 19.03 -27.80
CA SER A 497 22.06 19.11 -28.00
C SER A 497 21.29 17.92 -27.43
N LYS A 498 21.92 16.74 -27.30
CA LYS A 498 21.27 15.48 -26.90
C LYS A 498 21.48 15.12 -25.43
N ARG A 499 22.44 15.75 -24.74
CA ARG A 499 22.79 15.43 -23.34
C ARG A 499 21.60 15.45 -22.38
N TYR A 500 20.68 16.41 -22.53
CA TYR A 500 19.48 16.48 -21.69
C TYR A 500 18.41 15.44 -22.06
N GLU A 501 18.39 14.95 -23.30
CA GLU A 501 17.55 13.81 -23.69
C GLU A 501 18.02 12.54 -22.99
N ILE A 502 19.34 12.32 -22.91
CA ILE A 502 19.94 11.21 -22.14
C ILE A 502 19.49 11.27 -20.68
N VAL A 503 19.59 12.43 -20.03
CA VAL A 503 19.13 12.64 -18.64
C VAL A 503 17.63 12.31 -18.49
N LYS A 504 16.80 12.75 -19.44
CA LYS A 504 15.36 12.48 -19.45
C LYS A 504 15.06 10.98 -19.55
N ASP A 505 15.80 10.27 -20.39
CA ASP A 505 15.63 8.83 -20.58
C ASP A 505 16.15 8.02 -19.39
N LEU A 506 17.28 8.39 -18.80
CA LEU A 506 17.77 7.77 -17.57
C LEU A 506 16.77 7.97 -16.41
N ASN A 507 16.19 9.16 -16.27
CA ASN A 507 15.11 9.44 -15.32
C ASN A 507 13.84 8.63 -15.63
N LYS A 508 13.54 8.33 -16.90
CA LYS A 508 12.42 7.45 -17.28
C LYS A 508 12.68 6.02 -16.83
N MET A 509 13.91 5.51 -16.97
CA MET A 509 14.30 4.19 -16.48
C MET A 509 14.26 4.11 -14.95
N ALA A 510 14.80 5.11 -14.24
CA ALA A 510 14.72 5.16 -12.78
C ALA A 510 13.28 5.13 -12.27
N ARG A 511 12.37 5.88 -12.94
CA ARG A 511 10.92 5.83 -12.68
C ARG A 511 10.31 4.47 -12.97
N ALA A 512 10.70 3.81 -14.07
CA ALA A 512 10.20 2.47 -14.40
C ALA A 512 10.55 1.45 -13.31
N PHE A 513 11.79 1.45 -12.78
CA PHE A 513 12.15 0.61 -11.63
C PHE A 513 11.31 0.92 -10.39
N ARG A 514 11.06 2.20 -10.09
CA ARG A 514 10.19 2.59 -8.98
C ARG A 514 8.76 2.08 -9.13
N GLN A 515 8.20 2.15 -10.34
CA GLN A 515 6.86 1.66 -10.63
C GLN A 515 6.79 0.13 -10.51
N MET A 516 7.78 -0.58 -11.04
CA MET A 516 7.87 -2.05 -10.94
C MET A 516 8.01 -2.54 -9.50
N ALA A 517 8.55 -1.71 -8.60
CA ALA A 517 8.66 -2.02 -7.17
C ALA A 517 7.32 -2.03 -6.42
N THR A 518 6.22 -1.57 -7.03
CA THR A 518 4.91 -1.54 -6.35
C THR A 518 4.24 -2.90 -6.46
N ASP A 519 3.95 -3.52 -5.32
CA ASP A 519 3.17 -4.76 -5.22
C ASP A 519 1.69 -4.49 -4.99
N ALA A 520 0.82 -5.26 -5.66
CA ALA A 520 -0.62 -5.21 -5.43
C ALA A 520 -1.04 -6.05 -4.21
N GLN A 521 -0.22 -7.04 -3.84
CA GLN A 521 -0.52 -8.01 -2.79
C GLN A 521 0.40 -7.74 -1.59
N PRO A 522 -0.13 -7.29 -0.44
CA PRO A 522 0.70 -6.99 0.71
C PRO A 522 1.29 -8.28 1.32
N SER A 523 2.53 -8.22 1.81
CA SER A 523 3.18 -9.36 2.48
C SER A 523 2.86 -9.45 3.96
N LEU A 524 2.76 -8.29 4.62
CA LEU A 524 2.53 -8.12 6.05
C LEU A 524 1.62 -6.91 6.29
N PRO A 525 0.93 -6.85 7.44
CA PRO A 525 0.21 -5.65 7.83
C PRO A 525 1.18 -4.46 8.03
N ASP A 526 0.61 -3.27 7.89
CA ASP A 526 1.26 -2.00 8.17
C ASP A 526 1.58 -1.89 9.67
N ILE A 527 2.64 -1.15 9.95
CA ILE A 527 3.12 -0.90 11.30
C ILE A 527 2.62 0.46 11.76
N PHE A 528 2.16 0.53 13.01
CA PHE A 528 1.71 1.78 13.62
C PHE A 528 2.53 2.09 14.86
N LEU A 529 3.02 3.33 14.93
CA LEU A 529 3.53 3.94 16.15
C LEU A 529 2.49 4.93 16.65
N TRP A 530 1.88 4.65 17.80
CA TRP A 530 0.90 5.52 18.44
C TRP A 530 1.51 6.27 19.61
N MET A 531 1.18 7.55 19.75
CA MET A 531 1.34 8.32 20.97
C MET A 531 0.05 8.24 21.77
N ILE A 532 0.18 7.78 23.01
CA ILE A 532 -0.89 7.62 23.98
C ILE A 532 -0.79 8.74 25.00
N CYS A 533 -1.90 9.39 25.30
CA CYS A 533 -2.03 10.41 26.33
C CYS A 533 -3.33 10.15 27.10
N ASP A 534 -3.25 10.00 28.43
CA ASP A 534 -4.40 9.67 29.30
C ASP A 534 -5.24 8.49 28.79
N SER A 535 -4.56 7.38 28.44
CA SER A 535 -5.18 6.16 27.89
C SER A 535 -5.93 6.35 26.57
N LYS A 536 -5.62 7.40 25.80
CA LYS A 536 -6.19 7.67 24.48
C LYS A 536 -5.10 7.82 23.42
N ARG A 537 -5.36 7.31 22.22
CA ARG A 537 -4.51 7.47 21.04
C ARG A 537 -4.71 8.87 20.46
N VAL A 538 -3.68 9.69 20.54
CA VAL A 538 -3.76 11.12 20.18
C VAL A 538 -3.00 11.49 18.91
N ALA A 539 -1.92 10.77 18.59
CA ALA A 539 -1.14 10.99 17.37
C ALA A 539 -0.47 9.70 16.91
N TYR A 540 -0.14 9.59 15.63
CA TYR A 540 0.44 8.37 15.08
C TYR A 540 1.41 8.60 13.93
N ALA A 541 2.15 7.54 13.61
CA ALA A 541 2.80 7.32 12.32
C ALA A 541 2.49 5.91 11.81
N ARG A 542 2.33 5.77 10.49
CA ARG A 542 2.05 4.52 9.78
C ARG A 542 3.23 4.21 8.86
N PHE A 543 3.69 2.95 8.85
CA PHE A 543 4.84 2.50 8.07
C PHE A 543 4.49 1.26 7.25
N GLN A 544 5.01 1.19 6.02
CA GLN A 544 4.96 -0.02 5.23
C GLN A 544 6.01 -1.03 5.76
N PRO A 545 5.68 -2.32 5.88
CA PRO A 545 6.59 -3.32 6.44
C PRO A 545 7.86 -3.46 5.60
N GLU A 546 7.75 -3.39 4.28
CA GLU A 546 8.87 -3.46 3.33
C GLU A 546 9.95 -2.39 3.57
N ASP A 547 9.58 -1.18 4.01
CA ASP A 547 10.53 -0.09 4.25
C ASP A 547 11.38 -0.33 5.52
N LEU A 548 10.87 -1.15 6.45
CA LEU A 548 11.51 -1.49 7.73
C LEU A 548 12.11 -2.91 7.76
N PHE A 549 11.79 -3.73 6.75
CA PHE A 549 12.20 -5.13 6.68
C PHE A 549 13.71 -5.29 6.57
N PHE A 550 14.28 -6.14 7.41
CA PHE A 550 15.68 -6.50 7.45
C PHE A 550 15.93 -7.78 6.67
N ASN A 551 17.00 -7.75 5.89
CA ASN A 551 17.55 -8.89 5.19
C ASN A 551 19.08 -8.75 5.20
N LEU A 552 19.80 -9.87 5.24
CA LEU A 552 21.26 -9.92 5.17
C LEU A 552 21.79 -9.33 3.85
N CYS A 553 21.07 -9.51 2.75
CA CYS A 553 21.41 -8.83 1.50
C CYS A 553 21.01 -7.36 1.59
N ARG A 554 22.01 -6.46 1.55
CA ARG A 554 21.78 -5.01 1.66
C ARG A 554 20.83 -4.48 0.58
N GLY A 555 20.87 -5.07 -0.62
CA GLY A 555 19.99 -4.70 -1.73
C GLY A 555 18.53 -5.14 -1.54
N GLU A 556 18.23 -6.02 -0.58
CA GLU A 556 16.88 -6.52 -0.30
C GLU A 556 16.28 -5.97 0.99
N LYS A 557 17.12 -5.30 1.78
CA LYS A 557 16.74 -4.61 3.01
C LYS A 557 15.90 -3.37 2.70
N GLY A 558 14.91 -3.09 3.53
CA GLY A 558 14.12 -1.86 3.47
C GLY A 558 15.00 -0.62 3.63
N LEU A 559 14.66 0.46 2.91
CA LEU A 559 15.47 1.69 2.88
C LEU A 559 15.68 2.32 4.28
N ASN A 560 14.73 2.12 5.19
CA ASN A 560 14.71 2.67 6.54
C ASN A 560 14.96 1.61 7.63
N SER A 561 15.18 0.35 7.23
CA SER A 561 15.42 -0.74 8.16
C SER A 561 16.72 -0.53 8.95
N GLY A 562 16.65 -0.71 10.27
CA GLY A 562 17.83 -0.68 11.14
C GLY A 562 18.55 0.67 11.13
N ARG A 563 17.80 1.78 11.09
CA ARG A 563 18.33 3.14 11.15
C ARG A 563 17.52 3.99 12.12
N VAL A 564 18.20 4.94 12.78
CA VAL A 564 17.51 5.99 13.55
C VAL A 564 16.90 6.97 12.56
N GLN A 565 15.60 7.22 12.72
CA GLN A 565 14.83 8.14 11.88
C GLN A 565 14.06 9.14 12.74
N THR A 566 13.86 10.34 12.19
CA THR A 566 13.03 11.38 12.81
C THR A 566 11.63 11.32 12.22
N ILE A 567 10.65 11.03 13.07
CA ILE A 567 9.25 10.86 12.72
C ILE A 567 8.43 12.00 13.32
N PHE A 568 7.63 12.64 12.48
CA PHE A 568 6.69 13.68 12.88
C PHE A 568 5.29 13.07 12.98
N LEU A 569 4.74 13.01 14.20
CA LEU A 569 3.44 12.41 14.43
C LEU A 569 2.31 13.33 13.98
N LYS A 570 1.27 12.70 13.40
CA LYS A 570 0.08 13.37 12.88
C LYS A 570 -1.18 12.91 13.61
N THR A 571 -2.22 13.74 13.59
CA THR A 571 -3.55 13.39 14.13
C THR A 571 -4.31 12.57 13.08
N PRO A 572 -5.03 11.50 13.48
CA PRO A 572 -5.98 10.83 12.60
C PRO A 572 -7.03 11.82 12.10
N ARG A 573 -7.16 11.98 10.79
CA ARG A 573 -8.11 12.94 10.21
C ARG A 573 -8.49 12.58 8.78
N SER A 574 -9.71 12.96 8.42
CA SER A 574 -10.19 12.82 7.06
C SER A 574 -9.66 13.92 6.13
N THR A 575 -9.69 13.65 4.82
CA THR A 575 -9.17 14.54 3.76
C THR A 575 -10.04 15.77 3.53
N ASP A 576 -11.31 15.74 3.94
CA ASP A 576 -12.25 16.87 3.90
C ASP A 576 -11.88 17.99 4.89
N LYS A 577 -11.12 17.65 5.94
CA LYS A 577 -10.64 18.60 6.95
C LYS A 577 -9.32 19.25 6.52
N PRO A 578 -9.16 20.58 6.74
CA PRO A 578 -7.92 21.28 6.39
C PRO A 578 -6.71 20.66 7.10
N LEU A 579 -5.53 20.75 6.45
CA LEU A 579 -4.27 20.36 7.08
C LEU A 579 -4.07 21.15 8.37
N SER A 580 -3.97 20.46 9.51
CA SER A 580 -3.40 21.09 10.71
C SER A 580 -1.97 21.50 10.39
N LYS A 581 -1.63 22.75 10.66
CA LYS A 581 -0.27 23.27 10.52
C LYS A 581 0.64 22.84 11.67
N SER A 582 0.10 22.26 12.76
CA SER A 582 0.88 21.85 13.93
C SER A 582 1.30 20.38 13.85
N THR A 583 2.58 20.13 14.13
CA THR A 583 3.12 18.79 14.43
C THR A 583 2.75 18.42 15.87
N ASN A 584 2.24 17.21 16.10
CA ASN A 584 1.87 16.77 17.45
C ASN A 584 3.07 16.43 18.33
N ALA A 585 4.08 15.79 17.75
CA ALA A 585 5.34 15.43 18.38
C ALA A 585 6.38 15.06 17.33
N ARG A 586 7.66 15.28 17.66
CA ARG A 586 8.82 14.77 16.94
C ARG A 586 9.41 13.60 17.74
N VAL A 587 9.52 12.44 17.12
CA VAL A 587 10.06 11.22 17.72
C VAL A 587 11.30 10.80 16.94
N GLN A 588 12.45 10.70 17.60
CA GLN A 588 13.62 10.00 17.03
C GLN A 588 13.57 8.54 17.47
N ILE A 589 13.47 7.63 16.51
CA ILE A 589 13.26 6.21 16.77
C ILE A 589 14.07 5.36 15.80
N TYR A 590 14.70 4.32 16.31
CA TYR A 590 15.24 3.21 15.52
C TYR A 590 14.13 2.17 15.32
N LEU A 591 13.88 1.75 14.09
CA LEU A 591 12.90 0.69 13.77
C LEU A 591 13.56 -0.44 12.98
N TRP A 592 13.14 -1.66 13.28
CA TRP A 592 13.62 -2.88 12.63
C TRP A 592 12.49 -3.92 12.58
N LEU A 593 12.27 -4.51 11.41
CA LEU A 593 11.36 -5.63 11.22
C LEU A 593 12.14 -6.78 10.57
N GLY A 594 12.06 -8.00 11.06
CA GLY A 594 12.74 -9.13 10.43
C GLY A 594 12.16 -10.46 10.87
N ILE A 595 12.72 -11.56 10.37
CA ILE A 595 12.37 -12.90 10.87
C ILE A 595 13.07 -13.16 12.20
N GLU A 596 12.48 -14.03 13.03
CA GLU A 596 12.98 -14.37 14.37
C GLU A 596 14.44 -14.89 14.36
N GLU A 597 14.84 -15.59 13.31
CA GLU A 597 16.22 -16.08 13.11
C GLU A 597 17.25 -14.94 13.05
N TYR A 598 16.82 -13.73 12.65
CA TYR A 598 17.67 -12.54 12.59
C TYR A 598 17.54 -11.64 13.84
N GLU A 599 16.75 -12.03 14.85
CA GLU A 599 16.61 -11.27 16.10
C GLU A 599 17.96 -10.91 16.75
N PRO A 600 18.99 -11.80 16.77
CA PRO A 600 20.31 -11.45 17.31
C PRO A 600 21.01 -10.27 16.61
N LEU A 601 20.64 -9.96 15.36
CA LEU A 601 21.28 -8.93 14.54
C LEU A 601 20.71 -7.52 14.81
N ILE A 602 19.61 -7.40 15.56
CA ILE A 602 19.00 -6.10 15.92
C ILE A 602 20.03 -5.19 16.58
N PHE A 603 20.76 -5.70 17.57
CA PHE A 603 21.67 -4.90 18.37
C PHE A 603 22.98 -4.56 17.67
N LYS A 604 23.39 -5.37 16.68
CA LYS A 604 24.56 -5.06 15.83
C LYS A 604 24.31 -3.85 14.92
N GLN A 605 23.05 -3.55 14.64
CA GLN A 605 22.63 -2.44 13.79
C GLN A 605 22.26 -1.18 14.57
N LEU A 606 22.20 -1.25 15.90
CA LEU A 606 22.08 -0.04 16.71
C LEU A 606 23.34 0.83 16.55
N PRO A 607 23.20 2.16 16.61
CA PRO A 607 24.32 3.07 16.80
C PRO A 607 25.25 2.61 17.94
N ALA A 608 26.56 2.87 17.83
CA ALA A 608 27.50 2.48 18.87
C ALA A 608 27.15 3.10 20.24
N GLY A 609 27.49 2.38 21.33
CA GLY A 609 27.33 2.86 22.70
C GLY A 609 26.16 2.26 23.47
N PHE A 610 25.54 1.16 23.02
CA PHE A 610 24.53 0.43 23.80
C PHE A 610 25.10 -0.81 24.48
N ASP A 611 24.61 -1.11 25.69
CA ASP A 611 24.80 -2.42 26.31
C ASP A 611 24.05 -3.49 25.50
N MET A 612 24.75 -4.58 25.17
CA MET A 612 24.15 -5.74 24.50
C MET A 612 23.34 -6.55 25.54
N PRO A 613 22.02 -6.66 25.42
CA PRO A 613 21.24 -7.52 26.29
C PRO A 613 21.48 -9.01 25.99
N PRO A 614 21.19 -9.91 26.94
CA PRO A 614 21.16 -11.35 26.65
C PRO A 614 20.07 -11.67 25.61
N LEU A 615 20.37 -12.61 24.72
CA LEU A 615 19.49 -13.08 23.65
C LEU A 615 18.98 -14.50 23.92
N PRO A 616 17.76 -14.88 23.48
CA PRO A 616 16.74 -14.03 22.84
C PRO A 616 16.21 -12.94 23.78
N LEU A 617 15.61 -11.88 23.24
CA LEU A 617 15.17 -10.77 24.06
C LEU A 617 14.12 -11.21 25.07
N ASN A 618 14.35 -10.88 26.34
CA ASN A 618 13.33 -11.04 27.37
C ASN A 618 12.15 -10.09 27.04
N PRO A 619 10.91 -10.59 26.84
CA PRO A 619 9.74 -9.74 26.57
C PRO A 619 9.45 -8.71 27.67
N GLN A 620 9.98 -8.91 28.88
CA GLN A 620 9.87 -7.95 29.98
C GLN A 620 10.85 -6.80 29.89
N MET A 621 11.88 -6.89 29.03
CA MET A 621 12.86 -5.82 28.84
C MET A 621 12.19 -4.57 28.26
N LYS A 622 12.38 -3.42 28.91
CA LYS A 622 11.71 -2.14 28.55
C LYS A 622 12.66 -1.05 28.11
N PHE A 623 13.95 -1.21 28.34
CA PHE A 623 14.94 -0.22 27.97
C PHE A 623 16.27 -0.89 27.62
N ILE A 624 17.02 -0.25 26.75
CA ILE A 624 18.45 -0.49 26.56
C ILE A 624 19.22 0.68 27.14
N ARG A 625 20.35 0.40 27.78
CA ARG A 625 21.22 1.44 28.34
C ARG A 625 22.16 1.94 27.25
N TYR A 626 22.19 3.25 27.09
CA TYR A 626 23.19 3.98 26.32
C TYR A 626 24.31 4.41 27.27
N ASN A 627 25.55 4.09 26.90
CA ASN A 627 26.78 4.34 27.65
C ASN A 627 27.56 5.55 27.12
N GLY A 628 27.08 6.18 26.04
CA GLY A 628 27.72 7.30 25.35
C GLY A 628 27.26 8.67 25.83
#